data_AF-A0A8S8YK41-F1
#
_entry.id   AF-A0A8S8YK41-F1
#
_cell.length_a   1.000
_cell.length_b   1.000
_cell.length_c   1.000
_cell.angle_alpha   90.00
_cell.angle_beta   90.00
_cell.angle_gamma   90.00
#
_symmetry.space_group_name_H-M   'P 1'
#
loop_
_entity.id
_entity.type
_entity.pdbx_description
1 polymer ?
#
loop_
_entity_poly.entity_id
_entity_poly.type
_entity_poly.pdbx_seq_one_letter_code
_entity_poly.pdbx_strand_id
1 'polypeptide(L)'
;MTTTRGVDDWMEYFVSNDTIDHFDVAIGPDGTAKACGHNSANGSLEFFTLSPDGETTRETIDGPYPGNQGLYGGQCSIIIDYRGLARIAYLSGPPVNSLHIARENDFTPLAGDDWLKRTLVNDVSILDQPQIAIYSNGSIAIAYKEAYGDIHLVQFFGSWWHHRVLAGTADSGTDFVLNIDADDVLHLSFYDWATHRLGVISLDGEQRSYSVVDEGVGIGQPLGHHLDSSSRAQLVFGIDNGTGLRIVRDLTGRDSGRISPDPVLNLQTSQSTDFGTDANADADYNQDGFSDLTYGEPGFANHTGAVHIHYGSISGYSSSSNVTLLGPHEGARFGASLAVVGNSTGTGYDNLLVGAPLANNASGNSTGAVYLYSGSALGLISNPTWVGTSDTLDSHFGSRVDHAGDINGDGYSDMLVTELGWSNSDNDKGRVHVIEGGSTIQGISTTITGDTPNVILGYAISGIGDANGDGFDDIAIGSSDDATAVSGRGQAQIHLGSANGISEVANTLGLESISGRSLAIQSVLWAM
;
A
#
# COMPACT_ATOMS: atom_id res chain seq x y z
N MET A 1 28.71 38.95 12.95
CA MET A 1 29.35 37.66 13.29
C MET A 1 28.23 36.66 13.45
N THR A 2 27.81 36.05 12.35
CA THR A 2 26.82 34.98 12.35
C THR A 2 27.55 33.70 12.75
N THR A 3 27.28 33.22 13.96
CA THR A 3 27.71 31.90 14.43
C THR A 3 26.75 30.86 13.88
N THR A 4 26.96 30.46 12.64
CA THR A 4 26.41 29.22 12.09
C THR A 4 27.63 28.36 11.76
N ARG A 5 27.95 27.46 12.68
CA ARG A 5 29.05 26.48 12.58
C ARG A 5 28.42 25.09 12.60
N GLY A 6 27.52 24.84 11.66
CA GLY A 6 26.92 23.54 11.45
C GLY A 6 27.68 22.75 10.39
N VAL A 7 27.48 21.43 10.35
CA VAL A 7 28.06 20.55 9.32
C VAL A 7 27.56 20.96 7.93
N ASP A 8 26.34 21.47 7.81
CA ASP A 8 25.75 22.03 6.60
C ASP A 8 26.56 23.21 6.03
N ASP A 9 26.80 24.24 6.83
CA ASP A 9 27.61 25.42 6.43
C ASP A 9 29.06 25.01 6.09
N TRP A 10 29.64 24.10 6.87
CA TRP A 10 30.98 23.59 6.58
C TRP A 10 31.02 22.83 5.24
N MET A 11 30.03 21.99 4.98
CA MET A 11 29.91 21.26 3.72
C MET A 11 29.75 22.22 2.55
N GLU A 12 28.82 23.19 2.63
CA GLU A 12 28.52 24.11 1.53
C GLU A 12 29.69 25.04 1.18
N TYR A 13 30.37 25.59 2.18
CA TYR A 13 31.34 26.68 1.97
C TYR A 13 32.80 26.25 2.04
N PHE A 14 33.13 25.12 2.67
CA PHE A 14 34.51 24.68 2.87
C PHE A 14 34.84 23.40 2.09
N VAL A 15 33.92 22.41 2.10
CA VAL A 15 34.11 21.14 1.40
C VAL A 15 33.70 21.27 -0.07
N SER A 16 32.45 21.64 -0.37
CA SER A 16 31.91 21.71 -1.74
C SER A 16 32.26 23.00 -2.49
N ASN A 17 33.49 23.50 -2.34
CA ASN A 17 33.96 24.60 -3.19
C ASN A 17 33.97 24.17 -4.68
N ASP A 18 34.09 25.11 -5.60
CA ASP A 18 33.97 24.89 -7.06
C ASP A 18 34.91 23.82 -7.65
N THR A 19 35.89 23.31 -6.89
CA THR A 19 36.83 22.29 -7.35
C THR A 19 36.62 20.92 -6.72
N ILE A 20 35.77 20.78 -5.70
CA ILE A 20 35.55 19.50 -5.00
C ILE A 20 34.26 18.84 -5.48
N ASP A 21 34.39 17.62 -5.99
CA ASP A 21 33.32 16.76 -6.44
C ASP A 21 33.35 15.40 -5.72
N HIS A 22 32.22 14.67 -5.79
CA HIS A 22 32.06 13.31 -5.25
C HIS A 22 32.62 13.12 -3.83
N PHE A 23 31.92 13.69 -2.85
CA PHE A 23 32.31 13.62 -1.44
C PHE A 23 31.44 12.64 -0.64
N ASP A 24 31.99 12.20 0.49
CA ASP A 24 31.26 11.49 1.54
C ASP A 24 31.66 12.05 2.90
N VAL A 25 30.78 11.97 3.89
CA VAL A 25 30.97 12.55 5.22
C VAL A 25 30.57 11.57 6.32
N ALA A 26 31.41 11.47 7.34
CA ALA A 26 31.15 10.70 8.54
C ALA A 26 31.36 11.57 9.79
N ILE A 27 30.63 11.29 10.86
CA ILE A 27 30.80 11.96 12.15
C ILE A 27 31.36 10.97 13.15
N GLY A 28 32.49 11.34 13.77
CA GLY A 28 33.20 10.51 14.73
C GLY A 28 32.54 10.49 16.11
N PRO A 29 32.96 9.55 16.98
CA PRO A 29 32.46 9.45 18.35
C PRO A 29 32.81 10.67 19.23
N ASP A 30 33.81 11.45 18.83
CA ASP A 30 34.21 12.71 19.46
C ASP A 30 33.42 13.93 18.93
N GLY A 31 32.48 13.70 18.00
CA GLY A 31 31.70 14.74 17.33
C GLY A 31 32.46 15.44 16.19
N THR A 32 33.68 15.03 15.88
CA THR A 32 34.44 15.57 14.74
C THR A 32 33.85 15.02 13.44
N ALA A 33 33.40 15.90 12.56
CA ALA A 33 33.01 15.51 11.21
C ALA A 33 34.26 15.40 10.34
N LYS A 34 34.34 14.32 9.54
CA LYS A 34 35.42 14.08 8.59
C LYS A 34 34.82 13.78 7.23
N ALA A 35 35.41 14.32 6.17
CA ALA A 35 34.94 14.12 4.81
C ALA A 35 36.08 13.74 3.88
N CYS A 36 35.77 12.99 2.84
CA CYS A 36 36.66 12.75 1.70
C CYS A 36 36.05 13.41 0.45
N GLY A 37 36.88 13.80 -0.52
CA GLY A 37 36.39 14.31 -1.81
C GLY A 37 37.44 14.31 -2.90
N HIS A 38 36.99 14.32 -4.16
CA HIS A 38 37.86 14.51 -5.32
C HIS A 38 38.12 15.99 -5.53
N ASN A 39 39.35 16.36 -5.87
CA ASN A 39 39.67 17.69 -6.34
C ASN A 39 39.86 17.68 -7.86
N SER A 40 38.82 18.06 -8.59
CA SER A 40 38.81 18.17 -10.05
C SER A 40 39.88 19.10 -10.64
N ALA A 41 40.43 20.06 -9.86
CA ALA A 41 41.44 20.99 -10.37
C ALA A 41 42.84 20.38 -10.48
N ASN A 42 43.18 19.41 -9.61
CA ASN A 42 44.50 18.79 -9.56
C ASN A 42 44.45 17.25 -9.58
N GLY A 43 43.28 16.64 -9.62
CA GLY A 43 43.06 15.20 -9.68
C GLY A 43 43.30 14.44 -8.39
N SER A 44 43.39 15.09 -7.22
CA SER A 44 43.74 14.43 -5.94
C SER A 44 42.54 14.04 -5.08
N LEU A 45 42.74 13.05 -4.20
CA LEU A 45 41.87 12.73 -3.08
C LEU A 45 42.21 13.64 -1.90
N GLU A 46 41.23 14.39 -1.44
CA GLU A 46 41.33 15.33 -0.32
C GLU A 46 40.57 14.80 0.91
N PHE A 47 41.06 15.18 2.08
CA PHE A 47 40.45 14.92 3.37
C PHE A 47 40.19 16.23 4.11
N PHE A 48 39.04 16.30 4.75
CA PHE A 48 38.60 17.48 5.47
C PHE A 48 38.16 17.10 6.87
N THR A 49 38.43 17.96 7.85
CA THR A 49 37.87 17.82 9.20
C THR A 49 37.13 19.08 9.64
N LEU A 50 36.13 18.89 10.48
CA LEU A 50 35.45 19.91 11.27
C LEU A 50 35.36 19.41 12.71
N SER A 51 36.14 20.02 13.58
CA SER A 51 36.09 19.78 15.02
C SER A 51 34.82 20.39 15.64
N PRO A 52 34.33 19.90 16.79
CA PRO A 52 33.16 20.45 17.47
C PRO A 52 33.29 21.93 17.90
N ASP A 53 34.51 22.41 18.08
CA ASP A 53 34.82 23.82 18.35
C ASP A 53 34.79 24.68 17.08
N GLY A 54 34.61 24.07 15.90
CA GLY A 54 34.53 24.70 14.59
C GLY A 54 35.88 24.95 13.92
N GLU A 55 36.96 24.33 14.38
CA GLU A 55 38.21 24.29 13.64
C GLU A 55 38.09 23.37 12.42
N THR A 56 38.58 23.84 11.27
CA THR A 56 38.54 23.07 10.02
C THR A 56 39.94 22.83 9.48
N THR A 57 40.17 21.63 8.93
CA THR A 57 41.43 21.29 8.26
C THR A 57 41.19 20.68 6.89
N ARG A 58 42.20 20.74 6.03
CA ARG A 58 42.23 20.11 4.71
C ARG A 58 43.62 19.56 4.46
N GLU A 59 43.70 18.31 3.99
CA GLU A 59 44.93 17.67 3.57
C GLU A 59 44.72 16.77 2.34
N THR A 60 45.78 16.54 1.57
CA THR A 60 45.74 15.66 0.41
C THR A 60 46.25 14.27 0.80
N ILE A 61 45.41 13.24 0.63
CA ILE A 61 45.76 11.84 0.97
C ILE A 61 46.54 11.17 -0.18
N ASP A 62 46.04 11.35 -1.40
CA ASP A 62 46.58 10.71 -2.59
C ASP A 62 46.36 11.57 -3.82
N GLY A 63 47.22 11.47 -4.82
CA GLY A 63 47.10 12.32 -5.98
C GLY A 63 48.16 12.05 -7.06
N PRO A 64 48.06 12.77 -8.19
CA PRO A 64 48.99 12.59 -9.29
C PRO A 64 50.42 12.95 -8.89
N TYR A 65 51.39 12.22 -9.44
CA TYR A 65 52.82 12.50 -9.22
C TYR A 65 53.61 12.37 -10.54
N PRO A 66 54.84 12.92 -10.63
CA PRO A 66 55.63 12.84 -11.85
C PRO A 66 55.89 11.38 -12.26
N GLY A 67 55.20 10.92 -13.32
CA GLY A 67 55.22 9.53 -13.79
C GLY A 67 53.86 8.81 -13.78
N ASN A 68 52.87 9.33 -13.05
CA ASN A 68 51.50 8.81 -13.04
C ASN A 68 50.48 9.97 -12.96
N GLN A 69 49.72 10.18 -14.03
CA GLN A 69 48.73 11.26 -14.18
C GLN A 69 47.30 10.81 -13.89
N GLY A 70 47.12 9.68 -13.19
CA GLY A 70 45.80 9.16 -12.82
C GLY A 70 45.03 10.11 -11.92
N LEU A 71 43.70 10.02 -11.99
CA LEU A 71 42.79 10.75 -11.09
C LEU A 71 42.63 9.93 -9.80
N TYR A 72 42.51 10.56 -8.64
CA TYR A 72 42.34 9.88 -7.36
C TYR A 72 41.18 10.47 -6.59
N GLY A 73 40.35 9.62 -6.00
CA GLY A 73 39.22 10.05 -5.20
C GLY A 73 37.98 10.41 -5.99
N GLY A 74 37.96 10.18 -7.32
CA GLY A 74 36.83 10.49 -8.20
C GLY A 74 35.48 9.97 -7.70
N GLN A 75 35.51 8.90 -6.91
CA GLN A 75 34.48 8.53 -5.94
C GLN A 75 35.18 8.03 -4.68
N CYS A 76 34.72 8.45 -3.50
CA CYS A 76 35.26 8.02 -2.21
C CYS A 76 34.14 7.81 -1.20
N SER A 77 34.29 6.86 -0.27
CA SER A 77 33.41 6.73 0.89
C SER A 77 34.23 6.61 2.17
N ILE A 78 33.72 7.20 3.25
CA ILE A 78 34.44 7.36 4.51
C ILE A 78 33.67 6.75 5.68
N ILE A 79 34.39 6.07 6.56
CA ILE A 79 33.90 5.68 7.88
C ILE A 79 34.93 6.03 8.95
N ILE A 80 34.45 6.34 10.16
CA ILE A 80 35.30 6.68 11.31
C ILE A 80 35.18 5.55 12.34
N ASP A 81 36.33 5.01 12.75
CA ASP A 81 36.35 3.94 13.76
C ASP A 81 36.10 4.50 15.19
N TYR A 82 35.92 3.60 16.15
CA TYR A 82 35.63 3.96 17.55
C TYR A 82 36.72 4.82 18.23
N ARG A 83 37.92 4.92 17.63
CA ARG A 83 39.03 5.76 18.12
C ARG A 83 39.02 7.15 17.48
N GLY A 84 38.08 7.42 16.57
CA GLY A 84 38.04 8.66 15.81
C GLY A 84 38.90 8.65 14.54
N LEU A 85 39.41 7.48 14.11
CA LEU A 85 40.31 7.39 12.94
C LEU A 85 39.55 7.07 11.66
N ALA A 86 39.85 7.77 10.57
CA ALA A 86 39.21 7.62 9.29
C ALA A 86 39.72 6.41 8.50
N ARG A 87 38.79 5.79 7.77
CA ARG A 87 39.02 4.74 6.76
C ARG A 87 38.28 5.19 5.51
N ILE A 88 39.00 5.29 4.40
CA ILE A 88 38.46 5.82 3.15
C ILE A 88 38.65 4.77 2.06
N ALA A 89 37.55 4.28 1.50
CA ALA A 89 37.56 3.54 0.26
C ALA A 89 37.47 4.54 -0.89
N TYR A 90 38.31 4.41 -1.91
CA TYR A 90 38.29 5.36 -3.02
C TYR A 90 38.74 4.73 -4.34
N LEU A 91 38.28 5.34 -5.42
CA LEU A 91 38.65 4.94 -6.77
C LEU A 91 39.78 5.82 -7.31
N SER A 92 40.63 5.21 -8.14
CA SER A 92 41.52 5.95 -9.05
C SER A 92 41.02 5.85 -10.49
N GLY A 93 41.03 6.94 -11.24
CA GLY A 93 40.61 7.06 -12.65
C GLY A 93 41.77 7.02 -13.67
N PRO A 94 41.49 7.19 -14.98
CA PRO A 94 42.26 6.63 -16.09
C PRO A 94 43.78 6.87 -16.02
N PRO A 95 44.60 5.89 -16.47
CA PRO A 95 44.24 4.84 -17.44
C PRO A 95 43.65 3.56 -16.85
N VAL A 96 43.57 3.41 -15.52
CA VAL A 96 43.05 2.18 -14.91
C VAL A 96 42.17 2.45 -13.69
N ASN A 97 40.92 2.00 -13.76
CA ASN A 97 40.00 2.08 -12.64
C ASN A 97 40.39 1.03 -11.59
N SER A 98 40.75 1.47 -10.40
CA SER A 98 41.20 0.59 -9.30
C SER A 98 40.57 1.03 -7.99
N LEU A 99 40.28 0.06 -7.12
CA LEU A 99 39.75 0.30 -5.78
C LEU A 99 40.90 0.29 -4.78
N HIS A 100 40.98 1.35 -3.98
CA HIS A 100 41.98 1.54 -2.94
C HIS A 100 41.32 1.76 -1.59
N ILE A 101 42.11 1.58 -0.54
CA ILE A 101 41.79 2.01 0.82
C ILE A 101 42.92 2.86 1.38
N ALA A 102 42.57 3.98 1.98
CA ALA A 102 43.44 4.80 2.81
C ALA A 102 42.98 4.72 4.27
N ARG A 103 43.93 4.54 5.19
CA ARG A 103 43.68 4.48 6.62
C ARG A 103 44.50 5.53 7.33
N GLU A 104 43.84 6.36 8.13
CA GLU A 104 44.52 7.28 9.04
C GLU A 104 45.40 6.44 9.99
N ASN A 105 46.67 6.82 10.10
CA ASN A 105 47.69 6.01 10.72
C ASN A 105 47.49 5.97 12.25
N ASP A 106 47.46 4.75 12.81
CA ASP A 106 47.25 4.52 14.23
C ASP A 106 48.52 4.85 15.07
N PHE A 107 49.67 5.11 14.44
CA PHE A 107 50.96 5.37 15.11
C PHE A 107 51.88 6.25 14.23
N THR A 108 51.98 7.56 14.47
CA THR A 108 52.95 8.43 13.76
C THR A 108 54.06 8.97 14.66
N PRO A 109 55.32 8.61 14.36
CA PRO A 109 56.49 9.33 14.90
C PRO A 109 57.31 10.08 13.83
N LEU A 110 56.90 10.14 12.55
CA LEU A 110 57.58 10.88 11.47
C LEU A 110 56.60 11.77 10.69
N ALA A 111 57.06 12.97 10.28
CA ALA A 111 56.24 13.95 9.57
C ALA A 111 55.92 13.50 8.13
N GLY A 112 54.63 13.49 7.77
CA GLY A 112 54.14 13.19 6.42
C GLY A 112 53.77 11.73 6.15
N ASP A 113 53.68 10.89 7.18
CA ASP A 113 53.32 9.46 7.08
C ASP A 113 51.95 9.19 7.76
N ASP A 114 51.01 10.10 7.54
CA ASP A 114 49.73 10.16 8.25
C ASP A 114 48.69 9.16 7.71
N TRP A 115 48.94 8.56 6.53
CA TRP A 115 48.02 7.66 5.84
C TRP A 115 48.67 6.39 5.32
N LEU A 116 48.09 5.24 5.66
CA LEU A 116 48.43 3.95 5.08
C LEU A 116 47.51 3.64 3.90
N LYS A 117 48.09 3.58 2.69
CA LYS A 117 47.36 3.37 1.43
C LYS A 117 47.59 1.97 0.87
N ARG A 118 46.56 1.36 0.31
CA ARG A 118 46.64 0.03 -0.31
C ARG A 118 45.65 -0.11 -1.46
N THR A 119 46.12 -0.68 -2.56
CA THR A 119 45.25 -1.13 -3.66
C THR A 119 44.63 -2.48 -3.32
N LEU A 120 43.30 -2.56 -3.39
CA LEU A 120 42.53 -3.76 -3.10
C LEU A 120 42.20 -4.53 -4.38
N VAL A 121 41.84 -3.81 -5.44
CA VAL A 121 41.45 -4.38 -6.73
C VAL A 121 42.03 -3.51 -7.84
N ASN A 122 42.71 -4.13 -8.81
CA ASN A 122 43.27 -3.48 -10.00
C ASN A 122 42.40 -3.77 -11.22
N ASP A 123 42.39 -2.84 -12.18
CA ASP A 123 41.86 -3.04 -13.53
C ASP A 123 40.36 -3.40 -13.58
N VAL A 124 39.54 -2.78 -12.72
CA VAL A 124 38.09 -3.02 -12.65
C VAL A 124 37.30 -1.77 -12.99
N SER A 125 36.32 -1.92 -13.89
CA SER A 125 35.43 -0.82 -14.27
C SER A 125 34.32 -0.62 -13.24
N ILE A 126 34.61 0.18 -12.21
CA ILE A 126 33.63 0.62 -11.22
C ILE A 126 33.02 1.95 -11.70
N LEU A 127 31.69 2.04 -11.74
CA LEU A 127 30.97 3.23 -12.20
C LEU A 127 30.45 4.12 -11.07
N ASP A 128 30.32 3.56 -9.86
CA ASP A 128 29.68 4.24 -8.74
C ASP A 128 30.50 4.17 -7.44
N GLN A 129 30.14 5.02 -6.49
CA GLN A 129 30.85 5.16 -5.22
C GLN A 129 30.89 3.84 -4.45
N PRO A 130 32.08 3.33 -4.08
CA PRO A 130 32.17 2.14 -3.23
C PRO A 130 31.60 2.47 -1.85
N GLN A 131 30.96 1.50 -1.21
CA GLN A 131 30.41 1.66 0.14
C GLN A 131 31.35 0.98 1.15
N ILE A 132 31.70 1.68 2.23
CA ILE A 132 32.56 1.14 3.30
C ILE A 132 31.77 1.00 4.62
N ALA A 133 31.93 -0.14 5.29
CA ALA A 133 31.37 -0.41 6.60
C ALA A 133 32.44 -1.04 7.51
N ILE A 134 32.26 -0.91 8.83
CA ILE A 134 33.20 -1.42 9.84
C ILE A 134 32.46 -2.32 10.83
N TYR A 135 33.08 -3.46 11.16
CA TYR A 135 32.63 -4.35 12.22
C TYR A 135 33.06 -3.81 13.59
N SER A 136 32.39 -4.23 14.66
CA SER A 136 32.69 -3.87 16.04
C SER A 136 34.15 -4.21 16.43
N ASN A 137 34.73 -5.24 15.81
CA ASN A 137 36.11 -5.65 16.02
C ASN A 137 37.16 -4.83 15.22
N GLY A 138 36.72 -3.82 14.46
CA GLY A 138 37.57 -2.94 13.64
C GLY A 138 37.91 -3.50 12.25
N SER A 139 37.41 -4.68 11.89
CA SER A 139 37.50 -5.24 10.53
C SER A 139 36.67 -4.40 9.56
N ILE A 140 37.10 -4.34 8.30
CA ILE A 140 36.51 -3.45 7.29
C ILE A 140 35.87 -4.28 6.19
N ALA A 141 34.69 -3.86 5.75
CA ALA A 141 33.99 -4.37 4.58
C ALA A 141 33.84 -3.24 3.55
N ILE A 142 34.17 -3.53 2.29
CA ILE A 142 33.97 -2.60 1.18
C ILE A 142 33.17 -3.31 0.09
N ALA A 143 32.03 -2.74 -0.28
CA ALA A 143 31.24 -3.19 -1.42
C ALA A 143 31.44 -2.26 -2.61
N TYR A 144 31.53 -2.85 -3.80
CA TYR A 144 31.63 -2.10 -5.05
C TYR A 144 30.89 -2.84 -6.16
N LYS A 145 30.41 -2.10 -7.16
CA LYS A 145 29.74 -2.66 -8.33
C LYS A 145 30.55 -2.47 -9.60
N GLU A 146 30.68 -3.53 -10.39
CA GLU A 146 31.26 -3.45 -11.73
C GLU A 146 30.22 -2.94 -12.75
N ALA A 147 30.66 -2.17 -13.74
CA ALA A 147 29.86 -1.40 -14.70
C ALA A 147 28.68 -2.13 -15.34
N TYR A 148 28.80 -3.45 -15.52
CA TYR A 148 27.79 -4.33 -16.12
C TYR A 148 27.77 -5.71 -15.44
N GLY A 149 28.20 -5.76 -14.17
CA GLY A 149 28.51 -6.99 -13.49
C GLY A 149 27.94 -7.05 -12.09
N ASP A 150 28.57 -7.87 -11.28
CA ASP A 150 28.10 -8.24 -9.96
C ASP A 150 28.40 -7.14 -8.93
N ILE A 151 27.69 -7.20 -7.80
CA ILE A 151 28.08 -6.46 -6.59
C ILE A 151 29.09 -7.32 -5.84
N HIS A 152 30.30 -6.82 -5.72
CA HIS A 152 31.41 -7.47 -5.03
C HIS A 152 31.56 -6.97 -3.61
N LEU A 153 32.08 -7.84 -2.73
CA LEU A 153 32.40 -7.53 -1.35
C LEU A 153 33.85 -7.91 -1.06
N VAL A 154 34.60 -6.97 -0.48
CA VAL A 154 36.00 -7.10 -0.07
C VAL A 154 36.09 -6.87 1.44
N GLN A 155 36.47 -7.90 2.19
CA GLN A 155 36.51 -7.89 3.66
C GLN A 155 37.93 -8.09 4.18
N PHE A 156 38.32 -7.37 5.23
CA PHE A 156 39.59 -7.54 5.91
C PHE A 156 39.43 -8.26 7.25
N PHE A 157 40.00 -9.45 7.39
CA PHE A 157 39.93 -10.26 8.62
C PHE A 157 41.21 -10.15 9.47
N GLY A 158 41.76 -8.94 9.59
CA GLY A 158 42.96 -8.67 10.41
C GLY A 158 44.30 -9.07 9.81
N SER A 159 44.35 -10.01 8.86
CA SER A 159 45.61 -10.50 8.26
C SER A 159 45.59 -10.65 6.73
N TRP A 160 44.43 -10.87 6.12
CA TRP A 160 44.27 -10.86 4.66
C TRP A 160 42.93 -10.25 4.25
N TRP A 161 42.84 -9.93 2.96
CA TRP A 161 41.63 -9.48 2.30
C TRP A 161 40.95 -10.66 1.61
N HIS A 162 39.65 -10.81 1.81
CA HIS A 162 38.81 -11.81 1.17
C HIS A 162 37.85 -11.11 0.21
N HIS A 163 37.82 -11.57 -1.04
CA HIS A 163 36.94 -11.06 -2.08
C HIS A 163 35.89 -12.11 -2.45
N ARG A 164 34.61 -11.69 -2.51
CA ARG A 164 33.49 -12.52 -2.93
C ARG A 164 32.48 -11.72 -3.76
N VAL A 165 31.68 -12.42 -4.57
CA VAL A 165 30.48 -11.85 -5.19
C VAL A 165 29.32 -11.95 -4.20
N LEU A 166 28.64 -10.84 -3.94
CA LEU A 166 27.53 -10.77 -2.97
C LEU A 166 26.16 -10.86 -3.65
N ALA A 167 25.99 -10.17 -4.77
CA ALA A 167 24.81 -10.24 -5.63
C ALA A 167 25.25 -10.44 -7.09
N GLY A 168 24.85 -11.58 -7.66
CA GLY A 168 25.14 -11.95 -9.04
C GLY A 168 24.05 -11.46 -10.00
N THR A 169 23.99 -10.16 -10.26
CA THR A 169 22.89 -9.55 -11.02
C THR A 169 23.43 -8.54 -12.03
N ALA A 170 23.55 -8.96 -13.28
CA ALA A 170 23.85 -8.07 -14.41
C ALA A 170 22.82 -6.92 -14.53
N ASP A 171 21.61 -7.13 -13.98
CA ASP A 171 20.48 -6.21 -14.00
C ASP A 171 20.26 -5.49 -12.65
N SER A 172 21.24 -5.43 -11.73
CA SER A 172 21.08 -4.56 -10.54
C SER A 172 21.14 -3.07 -10.89
N GLY A 173 20.56 -2.22 -10.04
CA GLY A 173 20.81 -0.76 -10.06
C GLY A 173 22.26 -0.41 -9.76
N THR A 174 22.72 0.76 -10.16
CA THR A 174 24.10 1.23 -9.90
C THR A 174 24.31 1.54 -8.42
N ASP A 175 23.31 2.15 -7.77
CA ASP A 175 23.32 2.43 -6.34
C ASP A 175 22.96 1.20 -5.49
N PHE A 176 23.70 1.06 -4.40
CA PHE A 176 23.47 0.11 -3.31
C PHE A 176 23.95 0.75 -2.01
N VAL A 177 23.44 0.27 -0.88
CA VAL A 177 23.87 0.75 0.44
C VAL A 177 24.34 -0.42 1.28
N LEU A 178 25.50 -0.26 1.92
CA LEU A 178 26.14 -1.24 2.78
C LEU A 178 26.12 -0.76 4.22
N ASN A 179 25.68 -1.61 5.15
CA ASN A 179 25.79 -1.35 6.59
C ASN A 179 26.18 -2.60 7.35
N ILE A 180 26.66 -2.42 8.58
CA ILE A 180 26.86 -3.50 9.55
C ILE A 180 26.06 -3.14 10.80
N ASP A 181 25.37 -4.13 11.36
CA ASP A 181 24.51 -3.97 12.52
C ASP A 181 25.26 -4.08 13.85
N ALA A 182 24.54 -3.89 14.95
CA ALA A 182 25.12 -3.99 16.29
C ALA A 182 25.56 -5.40 16.68
N ASP A 183 25.09 -6.43 15.98
CA ASP A 183 25.39 -7.84 16.15
C ASP A 183 26.48 -8.33 15.17
N ASP A 184 27.15 -7.41 14.45
CA ASP A 184 28.16 -7.68 13.43
C ASP A 184 27.64 -8.41 12.18
N VAL A 185 26.35 -8.27 11.86
CA VAL A 185 25.74 -8.74 10.62
C VAL A 185 25.85 -7.66 9.55
N LEU A 186 26.38 -8.03 8.38
CA LEU A 186 26.49 -7.12 7.24
C LEU A 186 25.21 -7.15 6.41
N HIS A 187 24.70 -5.99 6.01
CA HIS A 187 23.51 -5.86 5.17
C HIS A 187 23.81 -5.01 3.94
N LEU A 188 23.47 -5.55 2.75
CA LEU A 188 23.54 -4.87 1.47
C LEU A 188 22.14 -4.72 0.88
N SER A 189 21.67 -3.49 0.72
CA SER A 189 20.43 -3.19 0.00
C SER A 189 20.71 -2.77 -1.43
N PHE A 190 19.97 -3.32 -2.39
CA PHE A 190 20.11 -3.03 -3.82
C PHE A 190 18.77 -3.19 -4.54
N TYR A 191 18.61 -2.52 -5.67
CA TYR A 191 17.46 -2.71 -6.56
C TYR A 191 17.80 -3.69 -7.69
N ASP A 192 16.91 -4.63 -7.96
CA ASP A 192 17.02 -5.58 -9.08
C ASP A 192 16.03 -5.21 -10.19
N TRP A 193 16.55 -4.73 -11.33
CA TRP A 193 15.73 -4.32 -12.48
C TRP A 193 15.05 -5.51 -13.17
N ALA A 194 15.62 -6.72 -13.10
CA ALA A 194 15.00 -7.87 -13.74
C ALA A 194 13.69 -8.26 -13.04
N THR A 195 13.65 -8.17 -11.71
CA THR A 195 12.50 -8.57 -10.90
C THR A 195 11.67 -7.41 -10.36
N HIS A 196 12.11 -6.15 -10.53
CA HIS A 196 11.49 -4.96 -9.95
C HIS A 196 11.36 -5.04 -8.42
N ARG A 197 12.44 -5.49 -7.77
CA ARG A 197 12.48 -5.74 -6.32
C ARG A 197 13.58 -4.95 -5.65
N LEU A 198 13.24 -4.34 -4.52
CA LEU A 198 14.21 -3.81 -3.58
C LEU A 198 14.59 -4.92 -2.58
N GLY A 199 15.79 -5.47 -2.75
CA GLY A 199 16.28 -6.60 -1.96
C GLY A 199 17.32 -6.19 -0.92
N VAL A 200 17.39 -6.96 0.16
CA VAL A 200 18.46 -6.90 1.17
C VAL A 200 19.12 -8.25 1.29
N ILE A 201 20.44 -8.31 1.09
CA ILE A 201 21.27 -9.47 1.41
C ILE A 201 21.90 -9.23 2.77
N SER A 202 21.77 -10.19 3.69
CA SER A 202 22.46 -10.14 4.99
C SER A 202 23.48 -11.26 5.12
N LEU A 203 24.63 -10.96 5.73
CA LEU A 203 25.70 -11.91 6.04
C LEU A 203 25.99 -11.92 7.54
N ASP A 204 25.66 -13.03 8.19
CA ASP A 204 26.11 -13.35 9.55
C ASP A 204 27.25 -14.38 9.44
N GLY A 205 28.49 -13.87 9.51
CA GLY A 205 29.68 -14.64 9.17
C GLY A 205 29.64 -15.16 7.73
N GLU A 206 29.48 -16.48 7.57
CA GLU A 206 29.35 -17.14 6.25
C GLU A 206 27.89 -17.45 5.89
N GLN A 207 26.94 -17.25 6.81
CA GLN A 207 25.53 -17.47 6.53
C GLN A 207 24.95 -16.30 5.75
N ARG A 208 24.31 -16.60 4.62
CA ARG A 208 23.69 -15.62 3.73
C ARG A 208 22.17 -15.74 3.79
N SER A 209 21.49 -14.63 4.01
CA SER A 209 20.04 -14.50 3.86
C SER A 209 19.69 -13.43 2.83
N TYR A 210 18.47 -13.52 2.28
CA TYR A 210 17.91 -12.56 1.34
C TYR A 210 16.46 -12.26 1.72
N SER A 211 16.11 -10.98 1.78
CA SER A 211 14.74 -10.50 1.97
C SER A 211 14.35 -9.49 0.90
N VAL A 212 13.07 -9.44 0.57
CA VAL A 212 12.48 -8.43 -0.32
C VAL A 212 11.76 -7.42 0.56
N VAL A 213 12.15 -6.15 0.47
CA VAL A 213 11.59 -5.08 1.29
C VAL A 213 10.41 -4.41 0.60
N ASP A 214 10.46 -4.29 -0.73
CA ASP A 214 9.35 -3.77 -1.55
C ASP A 214 9.44 -4.31 -2.98
N GLU A 215 8.31 -4.43 -3.67
CA GLU A 215 8.23 -4.90 -5.06
C GLU A 215 7.13 -4.20 -5.86
N GLY A 216 7.37 -4.01 -7.16
CA GLY A 216 6.41 -3.40 -8.08
C GLY A 216 6.96 -2.22 -8.88
N VAL A 217 6.12 -1.69 -9.76
CA VAL A 217 6.47 -0.60 -10.68
C VAL A 217 6.62 0.72 -9.91
N GLY A 218 7.63 1.52 -10.25
CA GLY A 218 7.88 2.83 -9.64
C GLY A 218 8.79 2.79 -8.41
N ILE A 219 9.32 1.63 -8.05
CA ILE A 219 10.38 1.53 -7.04
C ILE A 219 11.71 1.90 -7.69
N GLY A 220 12.41 2.87 -7.11
CA GLY A 220 13.74 3.27 -7.52
C GLY A 220 14.84 2.71 -6.61
N GLN A 221 16.04 3.23 -6.80
CA GLN A 221 17.24 2.73 -6.15
C GLN A 221 17.32 3.11 -4.66
N PRO A 222 17.95 2.28 -3.81
CA PRO A 222 18.16 2.62 -2.41
C PRO A 222 19.10 3.82 -2.28
N LEU A 223 18.71 4.76 -1.42
CA LEU A 223 19.45 5.97 -1.09
C LEU A 223 19.97 5.95 0.34
N GLY A 224 19.30 5.19 1.21
CA GLY A 224 19.69 5.02 2.59
C GLY A 224 19.20 3.69 3.13
N HIS A 225 20.03 3.09 3.95
CA HIS A 225 19.70 1.90 4.72
C HIS A 225 20.16 2.18 6.14
N HIS A 226 19.28 2.00 7.10
CA HIS A 226 19.61 2.02 8.51
C HIS A 226 18.89 0.87 9.19
N LEU A 227 19.43 0.40 10.31
CA LEU A 227 18.80 -0.68 11.06
C LEU A 227 18.11 -0.11 12.29
N ASP A 228 16.91 -0.56 12.58
CA ASP A 228 16.25 -0.20 13.83
C ASP A 228 16.93 -0.87 15.03
N SER A 229 16.53 -0.50 16.25
CA SER A 229 17.04 -1.10 17.50
C SER A 229 16.76 -2.61 17.64
N SER A 230 16.09 -3.21 16.66
CA SER A 230 15.80 -4.64 16.56
C SER A 230 16.45 -5.27 15.33
N SER A 231 17.49 -4.62 14.77
CA SER A 231 18.29 -5.08 13.64
C SER A 231 17.49 -5.28 12.34
N ARG A 232 16.43 -4.49 12.13
CA ARG A 232 15.63 -4.53 10.88
C ARG A 232 15.90 -3.36 9.97
N ALA A 233 16.01 -3.65 8.68
CA ALA A 233 16.21 -2.66 7.64
C ALA A 233 15.09 -1.62 7.60
N GLN A 234 15.48 -0.36 7.69
CA GLN A 234 14.72 0.81 7.28
C GLN A 234 15.41 1.34 6.03
N LEU A 235 14.70 1.27 4.90
CA LEU A 235 15.21 1.69 3.62
C LEU A 235 14.54 3.00 3.21
N VAL A 236 15.35 3.92 2.72
CA VAL A 236 14.91 5.08 1.95
C VAL A 236 15.32 4.83 0.52
N PHE A 237 14.38 4.94 -0.42
CA PHE A 237 14.64 4.81 -1.85
C PHE A 237 13.85 5.84 -2.65
N GLY A 238 14.38 6.19 -3.83
CA GLY A 238 13.70 7.08 -4.75
C GLY A 238 12.49 6.40 -5.40
N ILE A 239 11.51 7.19 -5.84
CA ILE A 239 10.47 6.71 -6.76
C ILE A 239 11.03 6.79 -8.17
N ASP A 240 11.06 5.67 -8.89
CA ASP A 240 11.56 5.64 -10.26
C ASP A 240 10.76 6.60 -11.15
N ASN A 241 11.46 7.37 -11.98
CA ASN A 241 10.90 8.43 -12.83
C ASN A 241 10.03 9.49 -12.09
N GLY A 242 10.21 9.64 -10.77
CA GLY A 242 9.50 10.61 -9.93
C GLY A 242 10.41 11.50 -9.09
N THR A 243 9.82 12.42 -8.33
CA THR A 243 10.54 13.32 -7.39
C THR A 243 10.27 12.97 -5.93
N GLY A 244 9.73 11.78 -5.65
CA GLY A 244 9.40 11.33 -4.31
C GLY A 244 10.46 10.43 -3.69
N LEU A 245 10.51 10.43 -2.36
CA LEU A 245 11.23 9.46 -1.55
C LEU A 245 10.21 8.57 -0.85
N ARG A 246 10.50 7.27 -0.78
CA ARG A 246 9.72 6.32 0.01
C ARG A 246 10.58 5.78 1.14
N ILE A 247 9.99 5.71 2.33
CA ILE A 247 10.61 5.13 3.52
C ILE A 247 9.84 3.85 3.84
N VAL A 248 10.54 2.71 3.85
CA VAL A 248 9.95 1.40 4.12
C VAL A 248 10.71 0.73 5.26
N ARG A 249 9.98 -0.02 6.08
CA ARG A 249 10.54 -0.87 7.13
C ARG A 249 10.42 -2.31 6.70
N ASP A 250 11.47 -3.08 6.89
CA ASP A 250 11.45 -4.53 6.71
C ASP A 250 10.47 -5.17 7.71
N LEU A 251 9.48 -5.86 7.14
CA LEU A 251 8.42 -6.56 7.87
C LEU A 251 8.59 -8.09 7.81
N THR A 252 9.73 -8.59 7.34
CA THR A 252 10.02 -10.04 7.27
C THR A 252 9.68 -10.72 8.61
N GLY A 253 8.88 -11.78 8.57
CA GLY A 253 8.38 -12.48 9.76
C GLY A 253 7.13 -11.88 10.40
N ARG A 254 6.51 -10.85 9.79
CA ARG A 254 5.19 -10.30 10.14
C ARG A 254 4.14 -10.52 9.04
N ASP A 255 4.22 -11.64 8.35
CA ASP A 255 3.25 -12.01 7.30
C ASP A 255 1.91 -12.50 7.87
N SER A 256 1.83 -12.75 9.18
CA SER A 256 0.58 -13.12 9.86
C SER A 256 -0.44 -11.98 9.76
N GLY A 257 -1.59 -12.25 9.15
CA GLY A 257 -2.70 -11.30 9.01
C GLY A 257 -2.65 -10.43 7.75
N ARG A 258 -1.73 -10.69 6.82
CA ARG A 258 -1.75 -10.05 5.50
C ARG A 258 -2.68 -10.81 4.56
N ILE A 259 -3.48 -10.06 3.80
CA ILE A 259 -4.19 -10.60 2.64
C ILE A 259 -3.12 -10.88 1.57
N SER A 260 -3.01 -12.13 1.14
CA SER A 260 -2.14 -12.51 0.02
C SER A 260 -2.59 -11.79 -1.26
N PRO A 261 -1.67 -11.21 -2.06
CA PRO A 261 -2.04 -10.62 -3.35
C PRO A 261 -2.44 -11.68 -4.38
N ASP A 262 -2.01 -12.93 -4.18
CA ASP A 262 -2.37 -14.04 -5.05
C ASP A 262 -3.78 -14.56 -4.70
N PRO A 263 -4.73 -14.56 -5.64
CA PRO A 263 -6.07 -15.08 -5.40
C PRO A 263 -6.05 -16.60 -5.22
N VAL A 264 -6.73 -17.09 -4.19
CA VAL A 264 -6.86 -18.54 -3.92
C VAL A 264 -7.85 -19.20 -4.87
N LEU A 265 -8.83 -18.43 -5.38
CA LEU A 265 -9.82 -18.85 -6.36
C LEU A 265 -10.04 -17.74 -7.39
N ASN A 266 -10.01 -18.08 -8.67
CA ASN A 266 -10.29 -17.17 -9.78
C ASN A 266 -11.52 -17.68 -10.54
N LEU A 267 -12.62 -16.92 -10.48
CA LEU A 267 -13.88 -17.23 -11.16
C LEU A 267 -14.04 -16.33 -12.38
N GLN A 268 -14.39 -16.91 -13.53
CA GLN A 268 -14.49 -16.19 -14.81
C GLN A 268 -15.71 -16.68 -15.60
N THR A 269 -16.31 -15.79 -16.39
CA THR A 269 -17.38 -16.09 -17.33
C THR A 269 -17.02 -15.58 -18.73
N SER A 270 -17.58 -16.21 -19.76
CA SER A 270 -17.55 -15.70 -21.14
C SER A 270 -18.89 -15.13 -21.59
N GLN A 271 -19.90 -15.15 -20.72
CA GLN A 271 -21.29 -14.81 -21.06
C GLN A 271 -21.62 -13.34 -20.78
N SER A 272 -20.80 -12.65 -19.98
CA SER A 272 -21.05 -11.28 -19.56
C SER A 272 -19.76 -10.49 -19.33
N THR A 273 -19.81 -9.18 -19.59
CA THR A 273 -18.82 -8.20 -19.13
C THR A 273 -19.18 -7.61 -17.76
N ASP A 274 -20.42 -7.80 -17.34
CA ASP A 274 -20.99 -7.32 -16.08
C ASP A 274 -21.03 -8.52 -15.12
N PHE A 275 -19.87 -9.09 -14.82
CA PHE A 275 -19.70 -10.24 -13.93
C PHE A 275 -19.08 -9.80 -12.61
N GLY A 276 -19.68 -10.21 -11.48
CA GLY A 276 -19.27 -9.76 -10.16
C GLY A 276 -19.50 -8.26 -9.95
N THR A 277 -20.55 -7.70 -10.56
CA THR A 277 -20.93 -6.28 -10.35
C THR A 277 -21.25 -5.98 -8.89
N ASP A 278 -21.72 -7.00 -8.19
CA ASP A 278 -21.91 -7.01 -6.75
C ASP A 278 -21.54 -8.41 -6.22
N ALA A 279 -20.95 -8.48 -5.04
CA ALA A 279 -20.50 -9.70 -4.40
C ALA A 279 -20.46 -9.56 -2.88
N ASN A 280 -20.86 -10.61 -2.17
CA ASN A 280 -20.86 -10.67 -0.71
C ASN A 280 -20.34 -12.04 -0.25
N ALA A 281 -19.58 -12.06 0.85
CA ALA A 281 -19.08 -13.27 1.48
C ALA A 281 -19.24 -13.25 3.03
N ASP A 282 -20.25 -12.53 3.52
CA ASP A 282 -20.53 -12.34 4.94
C ASP A 282 -21.67 -13.24 5.45
N ALA A 283 -22.49 -13.78 4.54
CA ALA A 283 -23.60 -14.68 4.89
C ALA A 283 -23.15 -16.09 5.24
N ASP A 284 -23.94 -16.79 6.04
CA ASP A 284 -23.93 -18.25 6.17
C ASP A 284 -25.36 -18.78 5.96
N TYR A 285 -25.72 -19.10 4.71
CA TYR A 285 -27.09 -19.46 4.35
C TYR A 285 -27.49 -20.86 4.82
N ASN A 286 -26.50 -21.69 5.18
CA ASN A 286 -26.70 -23.07 5.60
C ASN A 286 -26.37 -23.33 7.09
N GLN A 287 -25.84 -22.32 7.79
CA GLN A 287 -25.35 -22.37 9.17
C GLN A 287 -24.31 -23.45 9.44
N ASP A 288 -23.42 -23.71 8.49
CA ASP A 288 -22.33 -24.67 8.66
C ASP A 288 -21.09 -24.07 9.34
N GLY A 289 -21.11 -22.76 9.63
CA GLY A 289 -20.06 -22.01 10.29
C GLY A 289 -18.99 -21.46 9.34
N PHE A 290 -19.18 -21.62 8.03
CA PHE A 290 -18.33 -21.01 7.01
C PHE A 290 -19.14 -19.99 6.22
N SER A 291 -18.54 -18.83 5.94
CA SER A 291 -19.22 -17.82 5.14
C SER A 291 -19.34 -18.25 3.67
N ASP A 292 -20.51 -18.04 3.10
CA ASP A 292 -20.91 -18.36 1.74
C ASP A 292 -20.66 -17.18 0.80
N LEU A 293 -20.11 -17.46 -0.38
CA LEU A 293 -19.83 -16.46 -1.41
C LEU A 293 -21.01 -16.36 -2.38
N THR A 294 -21.58 -15.17 -2.51
CA THR A 294 -22.61 -14.82 -3.51
C THR A 294 -22.10 -13.73 -4.43
N TYR A 295 -22.35 -13.85 -5.73
CA TYR A 295 -22.08 -12.78 -6.70
C TYR A 295 -23.06 -12.75 -7.87
N GLY A 296 -23.25 -11.55 -8.42
CA GLY A 296 -24.17 -11.28 -9.53
C GLY A 296 -23.52 -11.36 -10.91
N GLU A 297 -24.29 -11.79 -11.90
CA GLU A 297 -23.97 -11.72 -13.34
C GLU A 297 -25.16 -11.14 -14.11
N PRO A 298 -25.50 -9.85 -13.92
CA PRO A 298 -26.68 -9.23 -14.53
C PRO A 298 -26.69 -9.24 -16.06
N GLY A 299 -25.54 -9.36 -16.73
CA GLY A 299 -25.48 -9.48 -18.19
C GLY A 299 -25.68 -10.91 -18.73
N PHE A 300 -25.85 -11.93 -17.88
CA PHE A 300 -26.05 -13.31 -18.31
C PHE A 300 -27.28 -13.47 -19.23
N ALA A 301 -27.14 -14.29 -20.28
CA ALA A 301 -28.20 -14.67 -21.22
C ALA A 301 -29.06 -13.49 -21.70
N ASN A 302 -28.49 -12.61 -22.52
CA ASN A 302 -29.12 -11.37 -22.99
C ASN A 302 -29.66 -10.49 -21.85
N HIS A 303 -28.87 -10.32 -20.79
CA HIS A 303 -29.26 -9.56 -19.61
C HIS A 303 -30.50 -10.10 -18.89
N THR A 304 -30.83 -11.39 -19.04
CA THR A 304 -31.75 -12.06 -18.10
C THR A 304 -31.21 -11.91 -16.68
N GLY A 305 -29.90 -12.08 -16.53
CA GLY A 305 -29.19 -11.99 -15.26
C GLY A 305 -29.18 -13.31 -14.49
N ALA A 306 -28.16 -13.49 -13.67
CA ALA A 306 -28.00 -14.63 -12.80
C ALA A 306 -27.32 -14.23 -11.48
N VAL A 307 -27.51 -15.04 -10.45
CA VAL A 307 -26.77 -14.96 -9.18
C VAL A 307 -26.19 -16.33 -8.87
N HIS A 308 -24.93 -16.37 -8.49
CA HIS A 308 -24.19 -17.60 -8.20
C HIS A 308 -23.83 -17.64 -6.73
N ILE A 309 -24.01 -18.80 -6.10
CA ILE A 309 -23.74 -19.02 -4.68
C ILE A 309 -22.79 -20.21 -4.55
N HIS A 310 -21.72 -20.03 -3.79
CA HIS A 310 -20.75 -21.05 -3.40
C HIS A 310 -20.76 -21.18 -1.89
N TYR A 311 -21.04 -22.39 -1.40
CA TYR A 311 -21.02 -22.63 0.03
C TYR A 311 -19.59 -22.71 0.54
N GLY A 312 -19.35 -22.08 1.69
CA GLY A 312 -18.07 -22.06 2.36
C GLY A 312 -17.65 -23.46 2.81
N SER A 313 -16.34 -23.65 3.02
CA SER A 313 -15.84 -24.85 3.68
C SER A 313 -14.44 -24.61 4.25
N ILE A 314 -13.95 -25.56 5.04
CA ILE A 314 -12.56 -25.56 5.54
C ILE A 314 -11.52 -25.54 4.41
N SER A 315 -11.88 -25.98 3.20
CA SER A 315 -11.01 -25.98 2.02
C SER A 315 -11.21 -24.72 1.15
N GLY A 316 -12.04 -23.77 1.58
CA GLY A 316 -12.52 -22.66 0.78
C GLY A 316 -13.70 -23.05 -0.11
N TYR A 317 -13.89 -22.29 -1.19
CA TYR A 317 -15.00 -22.46 -2.14
C TYR A 317 -14.66 -23.43 -3.27
N SER A 318 -15.66 -24.16 -3.77
CA SER A 318 -15.51 -24.94 -5.01
C SER A 318 -15.41 -24.05 -6.24
N SER A 319 -14.88 -24.58 -7.35
CA SER A 319 -14.81 -23.82 -8.61
C SER A 319 -16.16 -23.69 -9.33
N SER A 320 -17.13 -24.56 -9.01
CA SER A 320 -18.49 -24.50 -9.51
C SER A 320 -19.43 -24.01 -8.42
N SER A 321 -20.41 -23.18 -8.78
CA SER A 321 -21.46 -22.75 -7.85
C SER A 321 -22.28 -23.94 -7.37
N ASN A 322 -22.70 -23.88 -6.10
CA ASN A 322 -23.64 -24.83 -5.52
C ASN A 322 -25.07 -24.52 -5.96
N VAL A 323 -25.39 -23.23 -6.05
CA VAL A 323 -26.70 -22.74 -6.51
C VAL A 323 -26.49 -21.64 -7.54
N THR A 324 -27.29 -21.67 -8.60
CA THR A 324 -27.42 -20.57 -9.55
C THR A 324 -28.89 -20.19 -9.67
N LEU A 325 -29.20 -18.94 -9.34
CA LEU A 325 -30.52 -18.34 -9.50
C LEU A 325 -30.57 -17.61 -10.84
N LEU A 326 -31.65 -17.79 -11.58
CA LEU A 326 -31.82 -17.18 -12.90
C LEU A 326 -32.87 -16.07 -12.83
N GLY A 327 -32.63 -15.00 -13.58
CA GLY A 327 -33.56 -13.89 -13.69
C GLY A 327 -34.89 -14.27 -14.35
N PRO A 328 -35.94 -13.46 -14.13
CA PRO A 328 -37.32 -13.79 -14.49
C PRO A 328 -37.59 -13.75 -16.01
N HIS A 329 -36.86 -12.91 -16.76
CA HIS A 329 -36.98 -12.76 -18.21
C HIS A 329 -35.77 -12.01 -18.78
N GLU A 330 -35.62 -12.06 -20.11
CA GLU A 330 -34.60 -11.30 -20.85
C GLU A 330 -34.68 -9.80 -20.53
N GLY A 331 -33.51 -9.17 -20.35
CA GLY A 331 -33.41 -7.74 -20.03
C GLY A 331 -33.61 -7.36 -18.56
N ALA A 332 -34.02 -8.28 -17.68
CA ALA A 332 -34.32 -7.96 -16.27
C ALA A 332 -33.11 -7.50 -15.45
N ARG A 333 -31.88 -7.84 -15.87
CA ARG A 333 -30.63 -7.59 -15.15
C ARG A 333 -30.65 -8.11 -13.71
N PHE A 334 -31.20 -9.31 -13.50
CA PHE A 334 -31.25 -9.95 -12.18
C PHE A 334 -29.84 -10.18 -11.62
N GLY A 335 -29.62 -9.84 -10.35
CA GLY A 335 -28.29 -9.87 -9.73
C GLY A 335 -27.49 -8.59 -9.93
N ALA A 336 -28.12 -7.48 -10.32
CA ALA A 336 -27.45 -6.18 -10.46
C ALA A 336 -27.06 -5.56 -9.12
N SER A 337 -27.76 -5.92 -8.05
CA SER A 337 -27.45 -5.56 -6.66
C SER A 337 -27.82 -6.72 -5.73
N LEU A 338 -27.07 -6.90 -4.65
CA LEU A 338 -27.19 -8.01 -3.71
C LEU A 338 -27.06 -7.49 -2.28
N ALA A 339 -27.83 -8.06 -1.36
CA ALA A 339 -27.67 -7.79 0.06
C ALA A 339 -27.93 -9.05 0.90
N VAL A 340 -27.08 -9.25 1.91
CA VAL A 340 -27.34 -10.19 3.00
C VAL A 340 -28.18 -9.44 4.02
N VAL A 341 -29.44 -9.86 4.15
CA VAL A 341 -30.43 -9.13 4.96
C VAL A 341 -30.78 -9.91 6.23
N GLY A 342 -29.82 -10.67 6.75
CA GLY A 342 -29.91 -11.42 7.99
C GLY A 342 -31.18 -12.28 8.10
N ASN A 343 -31.71 -12.38 9.32
CA ASN A 343 -32.90 -13.18 9.64
C ASN A 343 -34.21 -12.41 9.37
N SER A 344 -34.40 -11.88 8.15
CA SER A 344 -35.58 -11.05 7.81
C SER A 344 -36.92 -11.79 7.83
N THR A 345 -36.90 -13.13 7.90
CA THR A 345 -38.11 -13.98 7.89
C THR A 345 -38.32 -14.78 9.18
N GLY A 346 -37.42 -14.65 10.17
CA GLY A 346 -37.52 -15.36 11.45
C GLY A 346 -37.15 -16.84 11.40
N THR A 347 -36.55 -17.32 10.32
CA THR A 347 -36.10 -18.72 10.17
C THR A 347 -34.82 -19.02 10.96
N GLY A 348 -34.10 -17.96 11.36
CA GLY A 348 -32.79 -18.01 12.00
C GLY A 348 -31.62 -17.98 11.00
N TYR A 349 -31.86 -18.25 9.72
CA TYR A 349 -30.84 -18.28 8.67
C TYR A 349 -30.70 -16.91 8.00
N ASP A 350 -29.53 -16.62 7.46
CA ASP A 350 -29.33 -15.44 6.63
C ASP A 350 -30.17 -15.54 5.35
N ASN A 351 -30.68 -14.38 4.93
CA ASN A 351 -31.48 -14.25 3.72
C ASN A 351 -30.76 -13.39 2.69
N LEU A 352 -31.00 -13.68 1.41
CA LEU A 352 -30.44 -12.96 0.28
C LEU A 352 -31.52 -12.12 -0.40
N LEU A 353 -31.31 -10.81 -0.47
CA LEU A 353 -32.10 -9.90 -1.28
C LEU A 353 -31.38 -9.63 -2.61
N VAL A 354 -32.09 -9.80 -3.72
CA VAL A 354 -31.54 -9.65 -5.08
C VAL A 354 -32.31 -8.59 -5.86
N GLY A 355 -31.61 -7.59 -6.37
CA GLY A 355 -32.16 -6.58 -7.26
C GLY A 355 -32.21 -7.01 -8.74
N ALA A 356 -33.29 -6.63 -9.41
CA ALA A 356 -33.49 -6.75 -10.85
C ALA A 356 -34.12 -5.44 -11.38
N PRO A 357 -33.32 -4.38 -11.55
CA PRO A 357 -33.84 -3.03 -11.78
C PRO A 357 -34.63 -2.84 -13.07
N LEU A 358 -34.54 -3.78 -14.01
CA LEU A 358 -35.28 -3.74 -15.28
C LEU A 358 -36.33 -4.86 -15.39
N ALA A 359 -36.66 -5.50 -14.27
CA ALA A 359 -37.72 -6.50 -14.24
C ALA A 359 -39.10 -5.87 -14.46
N ASN A 360 -39.98 -6.66 -15.07
CA ASN A 360 -41.37 -6.31 -15.28
C ASN A 360 -42.20 -6.62 -14.02
N ASN A 361 -43.13 -5.74 -13.67
CA ASN A 361 -44.15 -6.05 -12.66
C ASN A 361 -45.24 -6.99 -13.22
N ALA A 362 -46.22 -7.33 -12.38
CA ALA A 362 -47.32 -8.23 -12.75
C ALA A 362 -48.18 -7.75 -13.93
N SER A 363 -48.15 -6.45 -14.25
CA SER A 363 -48.84 -5.87 -15.41
C SER A 363 -48.00 -5.88 -16.69
N GLY A 364 -46.75 -6.36 -16.64
CA GLY A 364 -45.83 -6.41 -17.77
C GLY A 364 -45.05 -5.12 -18.01
N ASN A 365 -45.07 -4.18 -17.07
CA ASN A 365 -44.37 -2.90 -17.19
C ASN A 365 -42.98 -2.98 -16.53
N SER A 366 -41.97 -2.45 -17.21
CA SER A 366 -40.62 -2.27 -16.67
C SER A 366 -40.67 -1.26 -15.52
N THR A 367 -40.50 -1.74 -14.29
CA THR A 367 -40.57 -0.94 -13.05
C THR A 367 -39.42 -1.29 -12.10
N GLY A 368 -38.79 -2.45 -12.30
CA GLY A 368 -37.81 -3.02 -11.40
C GLY A 368 -38.47 -3.90 -10.33
N ALA A 369 -37.70 -4.85 -9.82
CA ALA A 369 -38.12 -5.77 -8.79
C ALA A 369 -36.97 -6.13 -7.85
N VAL A 370 -37.31 -6.59 -6.65
CA VAL A 370 -36.40 -7.29 -5.75
C VAL A 370 -36.97 -8.65 -5.36
N TYR A 371 -36.08 -9.60 -5.11
CA TYR A 371 -36.42 -10.99 -4.78
C TYR A 371 -35.71 -11.38 -3.50
N LEU A 372 -36.47 -11.80 -2.49
CA LEU A 372 -35.93 -12.30 -1.24
C LEU A 372 -35.89 -13.82 -1.25
N TYR A 373 -34.71 -14.39 -1.04
CA TYR A 373 -34.48 -15.83 -0.92
C TYR A 373 -34.06 -16.16 0.51
N SER A 374 -34.70 -17.16 1.11
CA SER A 374 -34.43 -17.53 2.49
C SER A 374 -33.38 -18.61 2.60
N GLY A 375 -32.48 -18.50 3.57
CA GLY A 375 -31.56 -19.57 3.97
C GLY A 375 -32.30 -20.74 4.63
N SER A 376 -31.62 -21.89 4.72
CA SER A 376 -32.15 -23.09 5.38
C SER A 376 -31.01 -24.05 5.73
N ALA A 377 -31.27 -25.08 6.53
CA ALA A 377 -30.27 -26.11 6.85
C ALA A 377 -29.66 -26.84 5.63
N LEU A 378 -30.29 -26.75 4.45
CA LEU A 378 -29.78 -27.31 3.19
C LEU A 378 -29.17 -26.23 2.28
N GLY A 379 -29.01 -25.01 2.79
CA GLY A 379 -28.64 -23.81 2.06
C GLY A 379 -29.83 -23.01 1.54
N LEU A 380 -29.53 -22.03 0.70
CA LEU A 380 -30.48 -21.08 0.13
C LEU A 380 -31.62 -21.78 -0.65
N ILE A 381 -32.87 -21.44 -0.33
CA ILE A 381 -34.05 -21.93 -1.04
C ILE A 381 -34.14 -21.22 -2.39
N SER A 382 -34.17 -21.97 -3.49
CA SER A 382 -34.09 -21.41 -4.86
C SER A 382 -35.36 -20.71 -5.35
N ASN A 383 -36.47 -20.81 -4.61
CA ASN A 383 -37.69 -20.05 -4.89
C ASN A 383 -37.74 -18.82 -3.98
N PRO A 384 -38.05 -17.62 -4.52
CA PRO A 384 -38.14 -16.43 -3.71
C PRO A 384 -39.28 -16.57 -2.70
N THR A 385 -38.99 -16.26 -1.44
CA THR A 385 -39.95 -16.22 -0.33
C THR A 385 -40.82 -14.96 -0.42
N TRP A 386 -40.27 -13.87 -0.97
CA TRP A 386 -41.00 -12.64 -1.22
C TRP A 386 -40.47 -11.95 -2.50
N VAL A 387 -41.35 -11.22 -3.18
CA VAL A 387 -41.02 -10.41 -4.35
C VAL A 387 -41.65 -9.04 -4.19
N GLY A 388 -40.82 -8.00 -4.28
CA GLY A 388 -41.25 -6.60 -4.24
C GLY A 388 -41.12 -5.95 -5.60
N THR A 389 -42.08 -5.10 -5.98
CA THR A 389 -42.08 -4.34 -7.23
C THR A 389 -42.55 -2.91 -6.99
N SER A 390 -42.16 -1.98 -7.85
CA SER A 390 -42.75 -0.63 -7.92
C SER A 390 -43.90 -0.59 -8.93
N ASP A 391 -44.79 0.37 -8.76
CA ASP A 391 -45.82 0.71 -9.76
C ASP A 391 -45.37 1.86 -10.68
N THR A 392 -44.19 2.45 -10.44
CA THR A 392 -43.66 3.54 -11.24
C THR A 392 -42.89 3.00 -12.45
N LEU A 393 -43.32 3.39 -13.65
CA LEU A 393 -42.65 3.04 -14.91
C LEU A 393 -41.20 3.53 -14.93
N ASP A 394 -40.31 2.66 -15.43
CA ASP A 394 -38.88 2.93 -15.65
C ASP A 394 -38.15 3.49 -14.41
N SER A 395 -38.65 3.13 -13.24
CA SER A 395 -38.18 3.70 -11.98
C SER A 395 -36.96 2.99 -11.38
N HIS A 396 -36.58 1.84 -11.95
CA HIS A 396 -35.41 1.08 -11.55
C HIS A 396 -35.44 0.66 -10.07
N PHE A 397 -36.59 0.19 -9.60
CA PHE A 397 -36.73 -0.38 -8.26
C PHE A 397 -35.82 -1.59 -8.09
N GLY A 398 -35.03 -1.65 -7.01
CA GLY A 398 -33.99 -2.66 -6.83
C GLY A 398 -32.68 -2.34 -7.57
N SER A 399 -32.47 -1.08 -7.94
CA SER A 399 -31.19 -0.61 -8.49
C SER A 399 -30.05 -0.78 -7.49
N ARG A 400 -30.33 -0.57 -6.21
CA ARG A 400 -29.48 -0.92 -5.08
C ARG A 400 -30.35 -1.51 -3.97
N VAL A 401 -29.77 -2.43 -3.23
CA VAL A 401 -30.39 -3.07 -2.07
C VAL A 401 -29.35 -3.13 -0.95
N ASP A 402 -29.81 -3.07 0.30
CA ASP A 402 -28.94 -3.28 1.47
C ASP A 402 -29.77 -3.77 2.67
N HIS A 403 -29.11 -4.24 3.72
CA HIS A 403 -29.74 -4.42 5.02
C HIS A 403 -30.02 -3.07 5.68
N ALA A 404 -31.09 -3.00 6.49
CA ALA A 404 -31.34 -1.88 7.38
C ALA A 404 -30.99 -2.21 8.85
N GLY A 405 -30.77 -3.49 9.17
CA GLY A 405 -30.71 -3.94 10.58
C GLY A 405 -32.12 -4.15 11.13
N ASP A 406 -32.28 -4.26 12.45
CA ASP A 406 -33.60 -4.28 13.12
C ASP A 406 -33.98 -2.84 13.53
N ILE A 407 -34.61 -2.10 12.61
CA ILE A 407 -34.86 -0.67 12.76
C ILE A 407 -36.06 -0.37 13.66
N ASN A 408 -36.88 -1.39 13.96
CA ASN A 408 -38.09 -1.27 14.77
C ASN A 408 -38.08 -2.11 16.06
N GLY A 409 -37.02 -2.89 16.28
CA GLY A 409 -36.79 -3.69 17.48
C GLY A 409 -37.72 -4.89 17.60
N ASP A 410 -38.22 -5.42 16.48
CA ASP A 410 -39.16 -6.56 16.47
C ASP A 410 -38.47 -7.93 16.38
N GLY A 411 -37.14 -7.94 16.26
CA GLY A 411 -36.31 -9.13 16.18
C GLY A 411 -36.13 -9.69 14.77
N TYR A 412 -36.61 -8.99 13.74
CA TYR A 412 -36.40 -9.33 12.34
C TYR A 412 -35.50 -8.29 11.68
N SER A 413 -34.65 -8.76 10.76
CA SER A 413 -33.83 -7.84 9.97
C SER A 413 -34.66 -7.18 8.86
N ASP A 414 -34.54 -5.87 8.75
CA ASP A 414 -35.22 -5.02 7.78
C ASP A 414 -34.34 -4.74 6.56
N MET A 415 -34.94 -4.20 5.50
CA MET A 415 -34.33 -4.10 4.17
C MET A 415 -34.46 -2.70 3.57
N LEU A 416 -33.43 -2.29 2.83
CA LEU A 416 -33.38 -1.06 2.05
C LEU A 416 -33.43 -1.39 0.55
N VAL A 417 -34.24 -0.63 -0.20
CA VAL A 417 -34.36 -0.76 -1.65
C VAL A 417 -34.44 0.61 -2.31
N THR A 418 -33.64 0.86 -3.33
CA THR A 418 -33.64 2.14 -4.05
C THR A 418 -34.47 2.10 -5.33
N GLU A 419 -35.07 3.23 -5.65
CA GLU A 419 -35.78 3.50 -6.91
C GLU A 419 -35.12 4.73 -7.57
N LEU A 420 -33.94 4.55 -8.18
CA LEU A 420 -33.10 5.65 -8.69
C LEU A 420 -33.69 6.38 -9.90
N GLY A 421 -34.56 5.71 -10.67
CA GLY A 421 -35.22 6.29 -11.86
C GLY A 421 -36.47 7.11 -11.53
N TRP A 422 -36.91 7.14 -10.27
CA TRP A 422 -38.06 7.93 -9.87
C TRP A 422 -37.79 9.43 -9.99
N SER A 423 -38.81 10.19 -10.41
CA SER A 423 -38.81 11.65 -10.32
C SER A 423 -40.22 12.22 -10.13
N ASN A 424 -40.35 13.31 -9.38
CA ASN A 424 -41.61 14.05 -9.23
C ASN A 424 -41.73 15.25 -10.19
N SER A 425 -42.81 16.03 -10.05
CA SER A 425 -43.05 17.24 -10.84
C SER A 425 -42.05 18.37 -10.62
N ASP A 426 -41.35 18.37 -9.48
CA ASP A 426 -40.38 19.38 -9.10
C ASP A 426 -38.94 19.01 -9.52
N ASN A 427 -38.79 17.86 -10.20
CA ASN A 427 -37.51 17.23 -10.58
C ASN A 427 -36.66 16.76 -9.40
N ASP A 428 -37.28 16.49 -8.25
CA ASP A 428 -36.63 15.68 -7.23
C ASP A 428 -36.51 14.26 -7.75
N LYS A 429 -35.36 13.61 -7.51
CA LYS A 429 -35.03 12.32 -8.09
C LYS A 429 -34.64 11.32 -7.03
N GLY A 430 -34.91 10.04 -7.32
CA GLY A 430 -34.54 8.93 -6.46
C GLY A 430 -35.43 8.82 -5.22
N ARG A 431 -35.70 7.57 -4.83
CA ARG A 431 -36.33 7.24 -3.55
C ARG A 431 -35.62 6.06 -2.91
N VAL A 432 -35.69 6.01 -1.59
CA VAL A 432 -35.30 4.86 -0.79
C VAL A 432 -36.55 4.32 -0.10
N HIS A 433 -36.77 3.03 -0.24
CA HIS A 433 -37.84 2.30 0.38
C HIS A 433 -37.27 1.45 1.51
N VAL A 434 -37.94 1.48 2.65
CA VAL A 434 -37.68 0.57 3.76
C VAL A 434 -38.79 -0.47 3.80
N ILE A 435 -38.39 -1.73 3.87
CA ILE A 435 -39.28 -2.88 3.96
C ILE A 435 -38.95 -3.58 5.27
N GLU A 436 -39.92 -3.59 6.19
CA GLU A 436 -39.74 -4.28 7.46
C GLU A 436 -39.82 -5.79 7.27
N GLY A 437 -38.94 -6.50 7.97
CA GLY A 437 -38.95 -7.94 8.10
C GLY A 437 -40.17 -8.42 8.89
N GLY A 438 -40.27 -9.74 9.04
CA GLY A 438 -41.32 -10.33 9.85
C GLY A 438 -41.69 -11.74 9.41
N SER A 439 -42.55 -12.39 10.20
CA SER A 439 -43.12 -13.69 9.83
C SER A 439 -43.89 -13.64 8.50
N THR A 440 -44.39 -12.45 8.15
CA THR A 440 -44.97 -12.12 6.85
C THR A 440 -44.60 -10.69 6.49
N ILE A 441 -43.78 -10.52 5.45
CA ILE A 441 -43.39 -9.20 4.92
C ILE A 441 -44.63 -8.53 4.31
N GLN A 442 -45.00 -7.36 4.81
CA GLN A 442 -46.22 -6.62 4.42
C GLN A 442 -46.04 -5.75 3.16
N GLY A 443 -44.80 -5.59 2.68
CA GLY A 443 -44.45 -4.73 1.55
C GLY A 443 -43.61 -3.53 1.98
N ILE A 444 -43.70 -2.42 1.25
CA ILE A 444 -42.98 -1.18 1.56
C ILE A 444 -43.60 -0.54 2.81
N SER A 445 -42.81 -0.40 3.88
CA SER A 445 -43.22 0.23 5.14
C SER A 445 -43.06 1.75 5.08
N THR A 446 -41.89 2.23 4.65
CA THR A 446 -41.55 3.66 4.61
C THR A 446 -40.93 4.03 3.27
N THR A 447 -41.18 5.25 2.79
CA THR A 447 -40.57 5.78 1.57
C THR A 447 -39.96 7.16 1.84
N ILE A 448 -38.65 7.28 1.64
CA ILE A 448 -37.89 8.51 1.77
C ILE A 448 -37.63 9.04 0.35
N THR A 449 -38.10 10.25 0.07
CA THR A 449 -37.98 10.89 -1.25
C THR A 449 -36.90 11.95 -1.23
N GLY A 450 -36.13 12.07 -2.32
CA GLY A 450 -35.28 13.24 -2.51
C GLY A 450 -36.10 14.54 -2.44
N ASP A 451 -35.50 15.59 -1.90
CA ASP A 451 -36.11 16.92 -1.72
C ASP A 451 -35.32 18.04 -2.43
N THR A 452 -34.26 17.66 -3.13
CA THR A 452 -33.36 18.57 -3.81
C THR A 452 -33.44 18.35 -5.33
N PRO A 453 -33.87 19.37 -6.10
CA PRO A 453 -34.05 19.23 -7.54
C PRO A 453 -32.77 18.82 -8.26
N ASN A 454 -32.90 17.82 -9.14
CA ASN A 454 -31.82 17.21 -9.93
C ASN A 454 -30.75 16.45 -9.15
N VAL A 455 -30.92 16.26 -7.85
CA VAL A 455 -30.05 15.38 -7.04
C VAL A 455 -30.79 14.06 -6.82
N ILE A 456 -30.10 12.95 -7.06
CA ILE A 456 -30.65 11.60 -6.93
C ILE A 456 -30.39 11.10 -5.51
N LEU A 457 -31.43 10.98 -4.69
CA LEU A 457 -31.38 10.33 -3.39
C LEU A 457 -31.24 8.81 -3.55
N GLY A 458 -30.45 8.17 -2.69
CA GLY A 458 -30.29 6.72 -2.68
C GLY A 458 -29.20 6.21 -3.62
N TYR A 459 -28.33 7.09 -4.15
CA TYR A 459 -27.14 6.66 -4.89
C TYR A 459 -26.25 5.74 -4.03
N ALA A 460 -26.22 5.94 -2.72
CA ALA A 460 -25.69 4.96 -1.78
C ALA A 460 -26.69 4.79 -0.63
N ILE A 461 -26.78 3.58 -0.10
CA ILE A 461 -27.59 3.24 1.07
C ILE A 461 -26.75 2.33 1.97
N SER A 462 -26.97 2.40 3.28
CA SER A 462 -26.32 1.53 4.25
C SER A 462 -27.10 1.45 5.55
N GLY A 463 -27.31 0.23 6.08
CA GLY A 463 -27.63 0.03 7.48
C GLY A 463 -26.37 0.27 8.32
N ILE A 464 -26.44 1.20 9.28
CA ILE A 464 -25.27 1.62 10.08
C ILE A 464 -25.31 1.10 11.52
N GLY A 465 -26.28 0.23 11.82
CA GLY A 465 -26.55 -0.28 13.16
C GLY A 465 -27.08 0.82 14.10
N ASP A 466 -27.25 0.49 15.37
CA ASP A 466 -27.61 1.46 16.42
C ASP A 466 -26.48 2.49 16.65
N ALA A 467 -26.50 3.57 15.87
CA ALA A 467 -25.44 4.57 15.85
C ALA A 467 -25.54 5.54 17.03
N ASN A 468 -26.70 5.61 17.70
CA ASN A 468 -26.97 6.54 18.79
C ASN A 468 -27.06 5.86 20.18
N GLY A 469 -27.12 4.53 20.23
CA GLY A 469 -27.21 3.72 21.44
C GLY A 469 -28.62 3.60 22.03
N ASP A 470 -29.69 3.77 21.24
CA ASP A 470 -31.09 3.72 21.70
C ASP A 470 -31.76 2.34 21.57
N GLY A 471 -31.04 1.38 20.98
CA GLY A 471 -31.48 0.00 20.80
C GLY A 471 -32.22 -0.28 19.50
N PHE A 472 -32.28 0.67 18.56
CA PHE A 472 -32.83 0.47 17.21
C PHE A 472 -31.73 0.72 16.17
N ASP A 473 -31.68 -0.10 15.13
CA ASP A 473 -30.70 0.14 14.06
C ASP A 473 -31.06 1.37 13.22
N ASP A 474 -30.03 2.10 12.77
CA ASP A 474 -30.14 3.32 11.99
C ASP A 474 -29.69 3.10 10.54
N ILE A 475 -30.00 4.05 9.65
CA ILE A 475 -29.60 4.00 8.24
C ILE A 475 -28.93 5.28 7.77
N ALA A 476 -28.07 5.15 6.76
CA ALA A 476 -27.46 6.25 6.02
C ALA A 476 -27.85 6.21 4.53
N ILE A 477 -28.17 7.37 3.97
CA ILE A 477 -28.54 7.55 2.58
C ILE A 477 -27.66 8.61 1.94
N GLY A 478 -26.95 8.24 0.88
CA GLY A 478 -26.11 9.12 0.08
C GLY A 478 -26.79 9.56 -1.22
N SER A 479 -26.55 10.80 -1.61
CA SER A 479 -27.09 11.40 -2.83
C SER A 479 -25.99 11.74 -3.83
N SER A 480 -26.31 11.68 -5.13
CA SER A 480 -25.40 12.03 -6.24
C SER A 480 -26.16 12.79 -7.34
N ASP A 481 -25.49 13.62 -8.13
CA ASP A 481 -26.09 14.26 -9.31
C ASP A 481 -26.30 13.26 -10.47
N ASP A 482 -25.56 12.14 -10.50
CA ASP A 482 -25.60 11.12 -11.56
C ASP A 482 -25.80 9.71 -10.96
N ALA A 483 -26.65 8.90 -11.60
CA ALA A 483 -26.98 7.54 -11.17
C ALA A 483 -25.86 6.52 -11.44
N THR A 484 -24.90 6.87 -12.30
CA THR A 484 -23.80 6.02 -12.77
C THR A 484 -22.45 6.42 -12.19
N ALA A 485 -22.30 7.65 -11.69
CA ALA A 485 -21.05 8.14 -11.11
C ALA A 485 -21.29 9.12 -9.95
N VAL A 486 -20.42 9.10 -8.94
CA VAL A 486 -20.43 10.11 -7.87
C VAL A 486 -20.03 11.45 -8.47
N SER A 487 -20.97 12.40 -8.48
CA SER A 487 -20.73 13.76 -8.95
C SER A 487 -21.65 14.75 -8.25
N GLY A 488 -21.32 16.04 -8.34
CA GLY A 488 -22.21 17.10 -7.85
C GLY A 488 -22.10 17.46 -6.38
N ARG A 489 -23.20 18.01 -5.84
CA ARG A 489 -23.33 18.34 -4.41
C ARG A 489 -23.91 17.15 -3.66
N GLY A 490 -23.09 16.13 -3.44
CA GLY A 490 -23.48 14.95 -2.66
C GLY A 490 -23.84 15.31 -1.22
N GLN A 491 -24.93 14.72 -0.71
CA GLN A 491 -25.34 14.79 0.69
C GLN A 491 -25.34 13.37 1.26
N ALA A 492 -25.00 13.22 2.54
CA ALA A 492 -25.27 12.03 3.32
C ALA A 492 -26.30 12.37 4.40
N GLN A 493 -27.37 11.59 4.48
CA GLN A 493 -28.47 11.73 5.42
C GLN A 493 -28.44 10.53 6.37
N ILE A 494 -28.50 10.78 7.69
CA ILE A 494 -28.68 9.72 8.69
C ILE A 494 -30.13 9.75 9.14
N HIS A 495 -30.79 8.61 9.11
CA HIS A 495 -32.15 8.44 9.60
C HIS A 495 -32.13 7.48 10.77
N LEU A 496 -32.79 7.87 11.86
CA LEU A 496 -32.78 7.08 13.09
C LEU A 496 -33.93 6.07 13.13
N GLY A 497 -33.64 4.89 13.65
CA GLY A 497 -34.60 3.84 13.99
C GLY A 497 -35.48 4.21 15.18
N SER A 498 -36.59 3.49 15.34
CA SER A 498 -37.47 3.61 16.51
C SER A 498 -38.46 2.46 16.53
N ALA A 499 -39.16 2.26 17.65
CA ALA A 499 -40.27 1.30 17.74
C ALA A 499 -41.43 1.52 16.73
N ASN A 500 -41.45 2.63 15.98
CA ASN A 500 -42.41 2.88 14.89
C ASN A 500 -41.75 2.79 13.50
N GLY A 501 -40.57 2.20 13.40
CA GLY A 501 -39.74 2.18 12.20
C GLY A 501 -38.87 3.43 12.06
N ILE A 502 -38.39 3.66 10.84
CA ILE A 502 -37.42 4.72 10.52
C ILE A 502 -38.06 6.11 10.48
N SER A 503 -37.35 7.13 10.98
CA SER A 503 -37.72 8.54 10.79
C SER A 503 -37.53 8.98 9.33
N GLU A 504 -38.59 9.49 8.69
CA GLU A 504 -38.48 10.14 7.36
C GLU A 504 -37.69 11.45 7.40
N VAL A 505 -37.58 12.08 8.58
CA VAL A 505 -36.76 13.29 8.78
C VAL A 505 -35.33 12.88 9.09
N ALA A 506 -34.41 13.27 8.22
CA ALA A 506 -32.98 13.06 8.41
C ALA A 506 -32.45 13.87 9.60
N ASN A 507 -31.58 13.24 10.40
CA ASN A 507 -30.72 13.93 11.34
C ASN A 507 -29.51 14.48 10.59
N THR A 508 -29.70 15.65 9.97
CA THR A 508 -28.65 16.25 9.13
C THR A 508 -27.54 16.77 10.02
N LEU A 509 -26.41 16.07 10.08
CA LEU A 509 -25.13 16.71 10.38
C LEU A 509 -24.83 17.64 9.20
N GLY A 510 -25.22 18.91 9.32
CA GLY A 510 -24.89 19.93 8.34
C GLY A 510 -23.37 20.05 8.20
N LEU A 511 -22.80 19.38 7.21
CA LEU A 511 -21.49 19.75 6.67
C LEU A 511 -21.68 21.07 5.93
N GLU A 512 -21.65 22.19 6.67
CA GLU A 512 -21.47 23.49 6.05
C GLU A 512 -20.22 23.43 5.17
N SER A 513 -20.36 23.92 3.94
CA SER A 513 -19.34 23.84 2.90
C SER A 513 -17.97 24.30 3.40
N ILE A 514 -17.06 23.36 3.65
CA ILE A 514 -15.64 23.69 3.72
C ILE A 514 -15.19 23.82 2.26
N SER A 515 -15.20 25.04 1.76
CA SER A 515 -14.59 25.31 0.46
C SER A 515 -13.10 25.01 0.55
N GLY A 516 -12.67 23.89 -0.03
CA GLY A 516 -11.28 23.62 -0.34
C GLY A 516 -10.63 22.54 0.53
N ARG A 517 -10.39 21.41 -0.14
CA ARG A 517 -9.51 20.27 0.19
C ARG A 517 -10.16 19.09 0.91
N SER A 518 -10.15 17.99 0.17
CA SER A 518 -10.50 16.62 0.51
C SER A 518 -10.09 16.23 1.93
N LEU A 519 -11.06 15.76 2.72
CA LEU A 519 -10.83 14.98 3.93
C LEU A 519 -11.14 13.53 3.58
N ALA A 520 -10.09 12.71 3.50
CA ALA A 520 -10.22 11.26 3.51
C ALA A 520 -10.68 10.84 4.91
N ILE A 521 -11.80 10.13 4.99
CA ILE A 521 -12.19 9.41 6.21
C ILE A 521 -11.27 8.18 6.28
N GLN A 522 -10.25 8.24 7.13
CA GLN A 522 -9.51 7.07 7.57
C GLN A 522 -9.57 6.98 9.10
N SER A 523 -10.09 5.85 9.57
CA SER A 523 -9.79 5.17 10.84
C SER A 523 -10.05 5.93 12.15
N VAL A 524 -11.20 5.64 12.78
CA VAL A 524 -11.32 5.58 14.25
C VAL A 524 -12.18 4.38 14.61
N LEU A 525 -11.57 3.21 14.77
CA LEU A 525 -12.06 2.14 15.63
C LEU A 525 -10.83 1.35 16.06
N TRP A 526 -10.59 1.28 17.37
CA TRP A 526 -9.74 0.36 18.16
C TRP A 526 -9.24 1.10 19.41
N ALA A 527 -10.06 1.10 20.46
CA ALA A 527 -9.62 1.24 21.85
C ALA A 527 -10.69 0.68 22.79
N MET A 528 -10.82 -0.65 22.82
CA MET A 528 -10.89 -1.45 24.04
C MET A 528 -10.35 -2.85 23.78
#